data_AF-A0A2B8BP05-F1
#
_entry.id   AF-A0A2B8BP05-F1
#
_cell.length_a   1.000
_cell.length_b   1.000
_cell.length_c   1.000
_cell.angle_alpha   90.00
_cell.angle_beta   90.00
_cell.angle_gamma   90.00
#
_symmetry.space_group_name_H-M   'P 1'
#
loop_
_entity.id
_entity.type
_entity.pdbx_description
1 polymer ?
#
loop_
_entity_poly.entity_id
_entity_poly.type
_entity_poly.pdbx_seq_one_letter_code
_entity_poly.pdbx_strand_id
1 'polypeptide(L)'
;MAATLHRLVTRRDRITEQDGQKLREMVADYPGLPDRLRSELIAQIDRRTASKNGWTFVMLSPAQNAAVVSWLRTNSKRPLVAIGLWAELFTAMRTDTGEITLTRDELAERVGETVQHVSSIMTELEGIGAISRRRQKVAGMRGPGMVRYFMNSRVATHLTGAARDEAQNAAPPLLVLMEGGKPAD
;
A
#
# COMPACT_ATOMS: atom_id res chain seq x y z
N MET A 1 -9.97 -33.46 6.25
CA MET A 1 -10.46 -32.24 6.92
C MET A 1 -9.27 -31.33 7.21
N ALA A 2 -9.27 -30.11 6.69
CA ALA A 2 -8.18 -29.16 6.94
C ALA A 2 -8.46 -28.38 8.22
N ALA A 3 -7.49 -28.31 9.13
CA ALA A 3 -7.62 -27.57 10.38
C ALA A 3 -7.74 -26.06 10.12
N THR A 4 -8.73 -25.41 10.71
CA THR A 4 -8.93 -23.97 10.61
C THR A 4 -8.29 -23.30 11.83
N LEU A 5 -7.20 -22.58 11.60
CA LEU A 5 -6.53 -21.80 12.65
C LEU A 5 -7.33 -20.53 12.92
N HIS A 6 -8.00 -20.46 14.06
CA HIS A 6 -8.63 -19.23 14.54
C HIS A 6 -7.72 -18.56 15.55
N ARG A 7 -7.24 -17.35 15.22
CA ARG A 7 -6.50 -16.54 16.17
C ARG A 7 -7.42 -16.09 17.30
N LEU A 8 -6.98 -16.27 18.54
CA LEU A 8 -7.65 -15.69 19.70
C LEU A 8 -7.57 -14.16 19.62
N VAL A 9 -8.69 -13.51 19.32
CA VAL A 9 -8.84 -12.06 19.44
C VAL A 9 -9.33 -11.78 20.85
N THR A 10 -8.48 -11.18 21.68
CA THR A 10 -8.86 -10.88 23.07
C THR A 10 -9.76 -9.66 23.14
N ARG A 11 -10.48 -9.50 24.26
CA ARG A 11 -11.26 -8.28 24.53
C ARG A 11 -10.39 -7.01 24.44
N ARG A 12 -9.13 -7.11 24.91
CA ARG A 12 -8.16 -6.02 24.87
C ARG A 12 -7.77 -5.64 23.45
N ASP A 13 -7.67 -6.61 22.55
CA ASP A 13 -7.36 -6.37 21.13
C ASP A 13 -8.50 -5.63 20.45
N ARG A 14 -9.75 -6.06 20.65
CA ARG A 14 -10.93 -5.37 20.09
C ARG A 14 -11.08 -3.94 20.60
N ILE A 15 -10.87 -3.74 21.89
CA ILE A 15 -10.87 -2.40 22.50
C ILE A 15 -9.80 -1.53 21.85
N THR A 16 -8.58 -2.05 21.68
CA THR A 16 -7.48 -1.31 21.05
C THR A 16 -7.77 -0.93 19.59
N GLU A 17 -8.37 -1.83 18.81
CA GLU A 17 -8.73 -1.57 17.42
C GLU A 17 -9.84 -0.51 17.32
N GLN A 18 -10.88 -0.63 18.14
CA GLN A 18 -11.95 0.37 18.26
C GLN A 18 -11.41 1.73 18.71
N ASP A 19 -10.50 1.76 19.69
CA ASP A 19 -9.87 2.98 20.19
C ASP A 19 -8.98 3.63 19.13
N GLY A 20 -8.25 2.82 18.36
CA GLY A 20 -7.43 3.31 17.25
C GLY A 20 -8.26 3.93 16.13
N GLN A 21 -9.37 3.29 15.76
CA GLN A 21 -10.31 3.81 14.77
C GLN A 21 -10.97 5.12 15.27
N LYS A 22 -11.39 5.15 16.53
CA LYS A 22 -11.98 6.34 17.15
C LYS A 22 -10.98 7.50 17.22
N LEU A 23 -9.72 7.23 17.57
CA LEU A 23 -8.65 8.23 17.57
C LEU A 23 -8.38 8.76 16.15
N ARG A 24 -8.40 7.89 15.15
CA ARG A 24 -8.27 8.27 13.73
C ARG A 24 -9.38 9.24 13.32
N GLU A 25 -10.64 8.94 13.68
CA GLU A 25 -11.80 9.81 13.41
C GLU A 25 -11.66 11.15 14.13
N MET A 26 -11.28 11.16 15.41
CA MET A 26 -11.06 12.39 16.18
C MET A 26 -9.99 13.29 15.55
N VAL A 27 -8.88 12.71 15.08
CA VAL A 27 -7.82 13.46 14.39
C VAL A 27 -8.29 13.96 13.02
N ALA A 28 -9.06 13.15 12.29
CA ALA A 28 -9.63 13.56 11.01
C ALA A 28 -10.56 14.76 11.18
N ASP A 29 -11.40 14.77 12.20
CA ASP A 29 -12.40 15.82 12.40
C ASP A 29 -11.91 17.02 13.22
N TYR A 30 -10.66 17.00 13.73
CA TYR A 30 -10.15 18.08 14.57
C TYR A 30 -10.04 19.41 13.79
N PRO A 31 -10.75 20.47 14.23
CA PRO A 31 -10.74 21.77 13.56
C PRO A 31 -9.41 22.48 13.79
N GLY A 32 -8.92 23.20 12.77
CA GLY A 32 -7.70 24.01 12.89
C GLY A 32 -6.38 23.24 12.82
N LEU A 33 -6.41 21.90 12.71
CA LEU A 33 -5.20 21.12 12.48
C LEU A 33 -4.66 21.38 11.05
N PRO A 34 -3.38 21.77 10.88
CA PRO A 34 -2.77 21.85 9.56
C PRO A 34 -2.82 20.51 8.84
N ASP A 35 -3.10 20.54 7.53
CA ASP A 35 -3.29 19.33 6.71
C ASP A 35 -2.11 18.35 6.77
N ARG A 36 -0.88 18.88 6.76
CA ARG A 36 0.35 18.08 6.89
C ARG A 36 0.39 17.29 8.21
N LEU A 37 0.12 17.97 9.32
CA LEU A 37 0.13 17.37 10.65
C LEU A 37 -1.01 16.36 10.82
N ARG A 38 -2.18 16.64 10.23
CA ARG A 38 -3.32 15.70 10.17
C ARG A 38 -2.91 14.39 9.49
N SER A 39 -2.27 14.48 8.32
CA SER A 39 -1.78 13.32 7.58
C SER A 39 -0.74 12.53 8.37
N GLU A 40 0.23 13.22 8.99
CA GLU A 40 1.26 12.59 9.81
C GLU A 40 0.66 11.82 11.01
N LEU A 41 -0.28 12.42 11.73
CA LEU A 41 -0.94 11.77 12.88
C LEU A 41 -1.78 10.56 12.47
N ILE A 42 -2.57 10.66 11.40
CA ILE A 42 -3.35 9.53 10.88
C ILE A 42 -2.42 8.37 10.48
N ALA A 43 -1.31 8.67 9.79
CA ALA A 43 -0.33 7.64 9.41
C ALA A 43 0.30 6.95 10.63
N GLN A 44 0.59 7.69 11.70
CA GLN A 44 1.10 7.11 12.95
C GLN A 44 0.07 6.22 13.66
N ILE A 45 -1.20 6.62 13.67
CA ILE A 45 -2.29 5.81 14.24
C ILE A 45 -2.44 4.50 13.47
N ASP A 46 -2.51 4.59 12.13
CA ASP A 46 -2.62 3.43 11.25
C ASP A 46 -1.46 2.45 11.44
N ARG A 47 -0.23 2.96 11.61
CA ARG A 47 0.96 2.15 11.87
C ARG A 47 0.88 1.38 13.19
N ARG A 48 0.45 2.05 14.26
CA ARG A 48 0.37 1.47 15.61
C ARG A 48 -0.75 0.44 15.77
N THR A 49 -1.83 0.58 15.00
CA THR A 49 -2.93 -0.39 14.96
C THR A 49 -2.57 -1.58 14.06
N ALA A 50 -1.91 -1.35 12.91
CA ALA A 50 -1.46 -2.41 12.01
C ALA A 50 -0.46 -3.38 12.67
N SER A 51 0.46 -2.89 13.52
CA SER A 51 1.51 -3.72 14.13
C SER A 51 1.00 -4.78 15.12
N LYS A 52 -0.28 -4.74 15.53
CA LYS A 52 -0.87 -5.68 16.51
C LYS A 52 -1.57 -6.87 15.86
N ASN A 53 -1.72 -6.88 14.53
CA ASN A 53 -2.41 -7.93 13.78
C ASN A 53 -1.59 -9.20 13.53
N GLY A 54 -0.50 -9.42 14.28
CA GLY A 54 0.25 -10.68 14.27
C GLY A 54 0.86 -10.98 12.90
N TRP A 55 1.48 -12.15 12.75
CA TRP A 55 1.98 -12.59 11.45
C TRP A 55 0.80 -12.92 10.54
N THR A 56 0.43 -12.00 9.66
CA THR A 56 -0.52 -12.27 8.57
C THR A 56 0.28 -12.65 7.34
N PHE A 57 0.09 -13.88 6.85
CA PHE A 57 0.77 -14.35 5.65
C PHE A 57 0.25 -13.61 4.42
N VAL A 58 1.15 -13.01 3.66
CA VAL A 58 0.86 -12.45 2.35
C VAL A 58 1.11 -13.54 1.31
N MET A 59 0.07 -13.90 0.55
CA MET A 59 0.24 -14.79 -0.59
C MET A 59 0.80 -13.99 -1.75
N LEU A 60 2.02 -14.35 -2.17
CA LEU A 60 2.69 -13.79 -3.33
C LEU A 60 2.48 -14.71 -4.53
N SER A 61 2.03 -14.17 -5.66
CA SER A 61 1.98 -14.89 -6.92
C SER A 61 3.40 -14.96 -7.52
N PRO A 62 4.04 -16.15 -7.62
CA PRO A 62 5.42 -16.24 -8.06
C PRO A 62 5.63 -15.72 -9.49
N ALA A 63 4.71 -16.06 -10.41
CA ALA A 63 4.78 -15.64 -11.79
C ALA A 63 4.65 -14.10 -11.93
N GLN A 64 3.72 -13.49 -11.19
CA GLN A 64 3.51 -12.05 -11.23
C GLN A 64 4.66 -11.29 -10.57
N ASN A 65 5.17 -11.77 -9.44
CA ASN A 65 6.34 -11.17 -8.81
C ASN A 65 7.58 -11.26 -9.72
N ALA A 66 7.82 -12.42 -10.34
CA ALA A 66 8.91 -12.59 -11.29
C ALA A 66 8.78 -11.65 -12.50
N ALA A 67 7.56 -11.43 -12.99
CA ALA A 67 7.27 -10.51 -14.08
C ALA A 67 7.61 -9.05 -13.70
N VAL A 68 7.22 -8.59 -12.50
CA VAL A 68 7.58 -7.26 -11.97
C VAL A 68 9.10 -7.12 -11.85
N VAL A 69 9.77 -8.08 -11.20
CA VAL A 69 11.23 -8.04 -11.02
C VAL A 69 11.97 -8.04 -12.36
N SER A 70 11.52 -8.86 -13.32
CA SER A 70 12.08 -8.90 -14.67
C SER A 70 11.91 -7.56 -15.40
N TRP A 71 10.74 -6.94 -15.28
CA TRP A 71 10.49 -5.64 -15.90
C TRP A 71 11.36 -4.56 -15.27
N LEU A 72 11.44 -4.49 -13.93
CA LEU A 72 12.28 -3.51 -13.22
C LEU A 72 13.75 -3.65 -13.60
N ARG A 73 14.25 -4.88 -13.71
CA ARG A 73 15.63 -5.16 -14.10
C ARG A 73 15.98 -4.59 -15.48
N THR A 74 15.04 -4.67 -16.42
CA THR A 74 15.27 -4.34 -17.84
C THR A 74 14.91 -2.89 -18.18
N ASN A 75 13.89 -2.33 -17.53
CA ASN A 75 13.27 -1.06 -17.96
C ASN A 75 13.41 0.07 -16.94
N SER A 76 13.63 -0.22 -15.66
CA SER A 76 13.78 0.84 -14.66
C SER A 76 15.05 1.63 -14.94
N LYS A 77 14.99 2.95 -14.73
CA LYS A 77 16.18 3.81 -14.78
C LYS A 77 17.19 3.49 -13.68
N ARG A 78 16.75 2.83 -12.60
CA ARG A 78 17.59 2.44 -11.45
C ARG A 78 17.25 1.00 -11.01
N PRO A 79 17.63 -0.02 -11.77
CA PRO A 79 17.18 -1.40 -11.56
C PRO A 79 17.39 -1.94 -10.14
N LEU A 80 18.58 -1.77 -9.57
CA LEU A 80 18.90 -2.30 -8.24
C LEU A 80 18.09 -1.62 -7.14
N VAL A 81 17.98 -0.29 -7.20
CA VAL A 81 17.18 0.50 -6.26
C VAL A 81 15.71 0.15 -6.39
N ALA A 82 15.21 -0.01 -7.63
CA ALA A 82 13.81 -0.30 -7.85
C ALA A 82 13.41 -1.69 -7.34
N ILE A 83 14.28 -2.68 -7.52
CA ILE A 83 14.10 -4.02 -6.94
C ILE A 83 14.18 -3.96 -5.41
N GLY A 84 15.11 -3.18 -4.84
CA GLY A 84 15.19 -2.97 -3.39
C GLY A 84 13.93 -2.31 -2.82
N LEU A 85 13.46 -1.24 -3.46
CA LEU A 85 12.21 -0.56 -3.09
C LEU A 85 11.02 -1.52 -3.20
N TRP A 86 10.93 -2.30 -4.28
CA TRP A 86 9.89 -3.31 -4.46
C TRP A 86 9.84 -4.30 -3.30
N ALA A 87 10.99 -4.79 -2.84
CA ALA A 87 11.08 -5.64 -1.66
C ALA A 87 10.61 -4.92 -0.39
N GLU A 88 11.01 -3.66 -0.20
CA GLU A 88 10.58 -2.84 0.95
C GLU A 88 9.07 -2.56 0.96
N LEU A 89 8.41 -2.47 -0.20
CA LEU A 89 6.96 -2.26 -0.24
C LEU A 89 6.20 -3.40 0.45
N PHE A 90 6.70 -4.64 0.40
CA PHE A 90 6.09 -5.75 1.14
C PHE A 90 6.24 -5.60 2.66
N THR A 91 7.32 -4.99 3.14
CA THR A 91 7.53 -4.74 4.58
C THR A 91 6.69 -3.58 5.08
N ALA A 92 6.37 -2.62 4.18
CA ALA A 92 5.54 -1.46 4.44
C ALA A 92 4.04 -1.72 4.27
N MET A 93 3.66 -2.86 3.69
CA MET A 93 2.28 -3.17 3.35
C MET A 93 1.47 -3.60 4.57
N ARG A 94 0.33 -2.94 4.78
CA ARG A 94 -0.71 -3.37 5.70
C ARG A 94 -1.39 -4.59 5.12
N THR A 95 -1.29 -5.70 5.85
CA THR A 95 -1.64 -7.02 5.33
C THR A 95 -3.12 -7.15 4.99
N ASP A 96 -4.01 -6.54 5.78
CA ASP A 96 -5.48 -6.59 5.64
C ASP A 96 -6.07 -5.76 4.47
N THR A 97 -5.32 -4.81 3.93
CA THR A 97 -5.83 -3.83 2.96
C THR A 97 -4.94 -3.75 1.72
N GLY A 98 -3.72 -4.29 1.79
CA GLY A 98 -2.71 -4.12 0.75
C GLY A 98 -2.14 -2.69 0.71
N GLU A 99 -2.48 -1.84 1.67
CA GLU A 99 -2.03 -0.45 1.69
C GLU A 99 -0.54 -0.34 2.05
N ILE A 100 0.25 0.41 1.29
CA ILE A 100 1.62 0.77 1.64
C ILE A 100 1.57 1.92 2.64
N THR A 101 1.94 1.64 3.89
CA THR A 101 1.76 2.57 5.03
C THR A 101 2.90 3.56 5.23
N LEU A 102 4.04 3.34 4.57
CA LEU A 102 5.18 4.24 4.62
C LEU A 102 5.05 5.37 3.61
N THR A 103 5.45 6.55 4.04
CA THR A 103 5.57 7.72 3.16
C THR A 103 6.76 7.57 2.20
N ARG A 104 6.80 8.39 1.14
CA ARG A 104 7.94 8.36 0.21
C ARG A 104 9.25 8.76 0.88
N ASP A 105 9.19 9.68 1.85
CA ASP A 105 10.34 10.11 2.65
C ASP A 105 10.91 8.94 3.48
N GLU A 106 10.04 8.19 4.17
CA GLU A 106 10.45 7.02 4.95
C GLU A 106 10.96 5.88 4.06
N LEU A 107 10.35 5.67 2.89
CA LEU A 107 10.84 4.70 1.91
C LEU A 107 12.22 5.09 1.37
N ALA A 108 12.43 6.38 1.09
CA ALA A 108 13.69 6.91 0.63
C ALA A 108 14.81 6.71 1.66
N GLU A 109 14.53 6.96 2.94
CA GLU A 109 15.45 6.66 4.03
C GLU A 109 15.81 5.17 4.10
N ARG A 110 14.82 4.28 4.00
CA ARG A 110 15.04 2.82 4.07
C ARG A 110 15.87 2.28 2.91
N VAL A 111 15.65 2.77 1.70
CA VAL A 111 16.38 2.32 0.52
C VAL A 111 17.67 3.11 0.28
N GLY A 112 18.00 4.09 1.15
CA GLY A 112 19.21 4.90 1.04
C GLY A 112 19.24 5.80 -0.21
N GLU A 113 18.09 6.32 -0.63
CA GLU A 113 17.92 7.08 -1.87
C GLU A 113 17.16 8.38 -1.68
N THR A 114 17.08 9.19 -2.73
CA THR A 114 16.32 10.45 -2.67
C THR A 114 14.82 10.24 -2.84
N VAL A 115 14.02 11.13 -2.25
CA VAL A 115 12.55 11.13 -2.38
C VAL A 115 12.14 11.27 -3.85
N GLN A 116 12.89 12.03 -4.65
CA GLN A 116 12.66 12.18 -6.08
C GLN A 116 12.84 10.85 -6.82
N HIS A 117 13.90 10.10 -6.53
CA HIS A 117 14.13 8.78 -7.14
C HIS A 117 13.07 7.76 -6.72
N VAL A 118 12.72 7.70 -5.43
CA VAL A 118 11.62 6.86 -4.95
C VAL A 118 10.32 7.23 -5.66
N SER A 119 10.01 8.52 -5.80
CA SER A 119 8.81 8.96 -6.51
C SER A 119 8.80 8.54 -7.99
N SER A 120 9.95 8.59 -8.65
CA SER A 120 10.10 8.11 -10.04
C SER A 120 9.82 6.60 -10.13
N ILE A 121 10.42 5.80 -9.25
CA ILE A 121 10.23 4.34 -9.25
C ILE A 121 8.78 3.98 -8.89
N MET A 122 8.16 4.67 -7.93
CA MET A 122 6.75 4.46 -7.61
C MET A 122 5.84 4.74 -8.83
N THR A 123 6.24 5.69 -9.69
CA THR A 123 5.53 5.96 -10.96
C THR A 123 5.74 4.84 -11.97
N GLU A 124 6.96 4.29 -12.06
CA GLU A 124 7.24 3.11 -12.91
C GLU A 124 6.39 1.89 -12.46
N LEU A 125 6.35 1.63 -11.15
CA LEU A 125 5.54 0.56 -10.54
C LEU A 125 4.04 0.76 -10.74
N GLU A 126 3.53 2.00 -10.62
CA GLU A 126 2.14 2.35 -10.95
C GLU A 126 1.87 2.12 -12.45
N GLY A 127 2.82 2.50 -13.31
CA GLY A 127 2.69 2.37 -14.75
C GLY A 127 2.56 0.93 -15.25
N ILE A 128 3.23 -0.01 -14.59
CA ILE A 128 3.10 -1.44 -14.88
C ILE A 128 1.98 -2.14 -14.09
N GLY A 129 1.21 -1.39 -13.31
CA GLY A 129 0.14 -1.91 -12.48
C GLY A 129 0.61 -2.73 -11.27
N ALA A 130 1.89 -2.71 -10.90
CA ALA A 130 2.41 -3.43 -9.73
C ALA A 130 1.85 -2.84 -8.42
N ILE A 131 1.62 -1.53 -8.41
CA ILE A 131 0.91 -0.82 -7.35
C ILE A 131 -0.19 0.05 -7.97
N SER A 132 -1.15 0.47 -7.16
CA SER A 132 -2.16 1.46 -7.53
C SER A 132 -2.10 2.65 -6.60
N ARG A 133 -2.44 3.82 -7.13
CA ARG A 133 -2.49 5.09 -6.41
C ARG A 133 -3.94 5.52 -6.27
N ARG A 134 -4.38 5.80 -5.05
CA ARG A 134 -5.73 6.31 -4.78
C ARG A 134 -5.65 7.59 -3.95
N ARG A 135 -6.50 8.56 -4.26
CA ARG A 135 -6.69 9.73 -3.41
C ARG A 135 -7.80 9.42 -2.43
N GLN A 136 -7.48 9.41 -1.15
CA GLN A 136 -8.45 9.28 -0.09
C GLN A 136 -8.76 10.67 0.46
N LYS A 137 -10.03 11.08 0.34
CA LYS A 137 -10.51 12.26 1.06
C LYS A 137 -10.49 11.93 2.55
N VAL A 138 -9.70 12.69 3.29
CA VAL A 138 -9.72 12.69 4.75
C VAL A 138 -10.73 13.76 5.15
N ALA A 139 -11.68 13.41 6.03
CA ALA A 139 -12.61 14.38 6.59
C ALA A 139 -11.82 15.57 7.19
N GLY A 140 -12.33 16.80 7.02
CA GLY A 140 -11.64 18.02 7.46
C GLY A 140 -10.53 18.55 6.54
N MET A 141 -10.08 17.80 5.53
CA MET A 141 -9.04 18.25 4.59
C MET A 141 -9.64 19.03 3.42
N ARG A 142 -9.20 20.28 3.19
CA ARG A 142 -9.62 21.06 2.01
C ARG A 142 -8.74 20.68 0.81
N GLY A 143 -9.33 20.03 -0.20
CA GLY A 143 -8.66 19.72 -1.46
C GLY A 143 -8.83 18.28 -1.94
N PRO A 144 -7.95 17.78 -2.82
CA PRO A 144 -8.11 16.49 -3.50
C PRO A 144 -7.83 15.26 -2.59
N GLY A 145 -7.52 15.45 -1.31
CA GLY A 145 -7.25 14.39 -0.34
C GLY A 145 -5.82 13.85 -0.39
N MET A 146 -5.53 12.90 0.52
CA MET A 146 -4.21 12.29 0.69
C MET A 146 -4.00 11.17 -0.32
N VAL A 147 -2.81 11.09 -0.91
CA VAL A 147 -2.43 10.00 -1.81
C VAL A 147 -2.02 8.79 -0.97
N ARG A 148 -2.66 7.65 -1.20
CA ARG A 148 -2.28 6.34 -0.64
C ARG A 148 -1.95 5.38 -1.77
N TYR A 149 -1.00 4.49 -1.50
CA TYR A 149 -0.57 3.45 -2.43
C TYR A 149 -1.05 2.09 -1.95
N PHE A 150 -1.42 1.24 -2.90
CA PHE A 150 -1.90 -0.11 -2.62
C PHE A 150 -1.18 -1.11 -3.52
N MET A 151 -0.74 -2.20 -2.93
CA MET A 151 -0.19 -3.34 -3.65
C MET A 151 -1.27 -3.96 -4.56
N ASN A 152 -0.89 -4.38 -5.76
CA ASN A 152 -1.81 -5.09 -6.63
C ASN A 152 -2.13 -6.48 -6.07
N SER A 153 -3.42 -6.78 -5.87
CA SER A 153 -3.90 -8.05 -5.32
C SER A 153 -3.61 -9.29 -6.19
N ARG A 154 -3.29 -9.10 -7.48
CA ARG A 154 -2.76 -10.16 -8.36
C ARG A 154 -1.30 -10.50 -8.06
N VAL A 155 -0.54 -9.54 -7.54
CA VAL A 155 0.84 -9.77 -7.11
C VAL A 155 0.87 -10.32 -5.71
N ALA A 156 0.22 -9.62 -4.77
CA ALA A 156 0.20 -9.99 -3.38
C ALA A 156 -1.10 -9.62 -2.68
N THR A 157 -1.63 -10.55 -1.92
CA THR A 157 -2.85 -10.37 -1.13
C THR A 157 -2.89 -11.33 0.05
N HIS A 158 -3.60 -10.95 1.10
CA HIS A 158 -3.94 -11.83 2.22
C HIS A 158 -5.31 -12.50 2.04
N LEU A 159 -6.12 -12.02 1.09
CA LEU A 159 -7.48 -12.51 0.86
C LEU A 159 -7.46 -13.91 0.26
N THR A 160 -8.41 -14.75 0.67
CA THR A 160 -8.57 -16.14 0.20
C THR A 160 -9.94 -16.35 -0.46
N GLY A 161 -10.08 -17.43 -1.24
CA GLY A 161 -11.35 -17.83 -1.87
C GLY A 161 -11.96 -16.74 -2.76
N ALA A 162 -13.29 -16.59 -2.70
CA ALA A 162 -14.03 -15.64 -3.53
C ALA A 162 -13.58 -14.18 -3.35
N ALA A 163 -13.23 -13.78 -2.13
CA ALA A 163 -12.74 -12.43 -1.85
C ALA A 163 -11.40 -12.13 -2.53
N ARG A 164 -10.54 -13.16 -2.66
CA ARG A 164 -9.30 -13.05 -3.43
C ARG A 164 -9.61 -12.84 -4.91
N ASP A 165 -10.50 -13.66 -5.46
CA ASP A 165 -10.80 -13.66 -6.89
C ASP A 165 -11.47 -12.34 -7.30
N GLU A 166 -12.37 -11.80 -6.46
CA GLU A 166 -12.97 -10.47 -6.65
C GLU A 166 -11.90 -9.35 -6.60
N ALA A 167 -11.04 -9.35 -5.58
CA ALA A 167 -9.97 -8.36 -5.46
C ALA A 167 -8.98 -8.44 -6.63
N GLN A 168 -8.68 -9.64 -7.12
CA GLN A 168 -7.85 -9.84 -8.30
C GLN A 168 -8.52 -9.33 -9.56
N ASN A 169 -9.82 -9.57 -9.75
CA ASN A 169 -10.58 -9.05 -10.89
C ASN A 169 -10.64 -7.52 -10.91
N ALA A 170 -10.81 -6.90 -9.74
CA ALA A 170 -10.88 -5.44 -9.58
C ALA A 170 -9.51 -4.75 -9.65
N ALA A 171 -8.40 -5.49 -9.51
CA ALA A 171 -7.07 -4.91 -9.60
C ALA A 171 -6.74 -4.48 -11.04
N PRO A 172 -5.85 -3.49 -11.25
CA PRO A 172 -5.31 -3.21 -12.57
C PRO A 172 -4.61 -4.45 -13.16
N PRO A 173 -4.63 -4.66 -14.49
CA PRO A 173 -3.82 -5.71 -15.10
C PRO A 173 -2.33 -5.37 -14.91
N LEU A 174 -1.51 -6.40 -14.75
CA LEU A 174 -0.05 -6.23 -14.67
C LEU A 174 0.54 -6.17 -16.07
N LEU A 175 1.56 -5.34 -16.24
CA LEU A 175 2.28 -5.17 -17.51
C LEU A 175 1.34 -4.80 -18.68
N VAL A 176 0.35 -3.94 -18.42
CA VAL A 176 -0.38 -3.31 -19.53
C VAL A 176 0.64 -2.50 -20.32
N LEU A 177 0.75 -2.80 -21.62
CA LEU A 177 1.44 -1.91 -22.54
C LEU A 177 0.78 -0.54 -22.42
N MET A 178 1.48 0.42 -21.83
CA MET A 178 1.09 1.82 -21.98
C MET A 178 1.27 2.15 -23.46
N GLU A 179 0.17 2.14 -24.23
CA GLU A 179 0.11 2.83 -25.51
C GLU A 179 0.33 4.31 -25.23
N GLY A 180 1.59 4.73 -25.34
CA GLY A 180 1.98 6.12 -25.25
C GLY A 180 1.46 6.87 -26.46
N GLY A 181 0.36 7.61 -26.31
CA GLY A 181 -0.08 8.59 -27.30
C GLY A 181 -1.50 9.06 -27.02
N LYS A 182 -1.68 10.37 -26.77
CA LYS A 182 -3.01 11.01 -26.75
C LYS A 182 -3.78 10.65 -28.03
N PRO A 183 -5.08 10.28 -27.98
CA PRO A 183 -5.97 10.67 -29.06
C PRO A 183 -6.14 12.19 -28.95
N ALA A 184 -5.69 12.89 -29.99
CA ALA A 184 -6.16 14.23 -30.24
C ALA A 184 -7.64 14.11 -30.63
N ASP A 185 -8.51 14.78 -29.87
CA ASP A 185 -9.72 15.46 -30.33
C ASP A 185 -10.07 16.56 -29.31
#